data_AF-A0AAT9F8C4-F1
#
_entry.id   AF-A0AAT9F8C4-F1
#
_cell.length_a   1.000
_cell.length_b   1.000
_cell.length_c   1.000
_cell.angle_alpha   90.00
_cell.angle_beta   90.00
_cell.angle_gamma   90.00
#
_symmetry.space_group_name_H-M   'P 1'
#
loop_
_entity.id
_entity.type
_entity.pdbx_description
1 polymer ?
#
loop_
_entity_poly.entity_id
_entity_poly.type
_entity_poly.pdbx_seq_one_letter_code
_entity_poly.pdbx_strand_id
1 'polypeptide(L)'
;MYWSSQIVKKIVLTGLLLALSIIGDFFGKFLPFNSFLKFNLSLIFTLSAFRFIGISWGMIVVFSLMILGPTYSSAGYTDIGILGHALLLLAQTTFILFYLLFYKLITVHFRLKHYSTRVKAELIANPIALIIATILATVFMIVVNVFFATPTYFYLFKAIKSPNFVTLAAQYDSKFKGLFFGIPNYYLGSSVVYGLFNISNYAINSVLIVLILRIGAKANLFTLAQGAKIIY
;
A
#
# COMPACT_ATOMS: atom_id res chain seq x y z
N MET A 1 4.01 -15.35 33.39
CA MET A 1 3.94 -13.87 33.35
C MET A 1 4.59 -13.25 32.11
N TYR A 2 5.73 -13.75 31.60
CA TYR A 2 6.42 -13.20 30.40
C TYR A 2 5.59 -13.17 29.09
N TRP A 3 4.72 -14.15 28.85
CA TRP A 3 3.88 -14.22 27.63
C TRP A 3 2.89 -13.04 27.53
N SER A 4 2.34 -12.60 28.66
CA SER A 4 1.42 -11.45 28.70
C SER A 4 2.11 -10.15 28.28
N SER A 5 3.37 -9.95 28.69
CA SER A 5 4.13 -8.74 28.36
C SER A 5 4.38 -8.60 26.85
N GLN A 6 4.66 -9.70 26.15
CA GLN A 6 4.91 -9.66 24.70
C GLN A 6 3.64 -9.37 23.90
N ILE A 7 2.50 -9.95 24.29
CA ILE A 7 1.22 -9.68 23.64
C ILE A 7 0.81 -8.22 23.88
N VAL A 8 0.94 -7.72 25.12
CA VAL A 8 0.67 -6.30 25.44
C VAL A 8 1.53 -5.37 24.58
N LYS A 9 2.83 -5.66 24.40
CA LYS A 9 3.70 -4.88 23.51
C LYS A 9 3.20 -4.86 22.06
N LYS A 10 2.76 -6.01 21.52
CA LYS A 10 2.22 -6.08 20.15
C LYS A 10 0.95 -5.24 20.01
N ILE A 11 0.03 -5.34 20.99
CA ILE A 11 -1.20 -4.53 21.00
C ILE A 11 -0.86 -3.03 21.01
N VAL A 12 0.03 -2.59 21.90
CA VAL A 12 0.43 -1.18 22.01
C VAL A 12 1.08 -0.70 20.71
N LEU A 13 2.01 -1.46 20.13
CA LEU A 13 2.67 -1.09 18.87
C LEU A 13 1.70 -1.09 17.68
N THR A 14 0.76 -2.03 17.64
CA THR A 14 -0.30 -2.05 16.61
C THR A 14 -1.19 -0.82 16.72
N GLY A 15 -1.61 -0.45 17.94
CA GLY A 15 -2.39 0.77 18.17
C GLY A 15 -1.65 2.04 17.74
N LEU A 16 -0.36 2.14 18.09
CA LEU A 16 0.49 3.25 17.69
C LEU A 16 0.64 3.34 16.17
N LEU A 17 0.97 2.23 15.50
CA LEU A 17 1.13 2.20 14.05
C LEU A 17 -0.20 2.45 13.33
N LEU A 18 -1.32 1.98 13.86
CA LEU A 18 -2.65 2.32 13.33
C LEU A 18 -2.94 3.82 13.45
N ALA A 19 -2.64 4.44 14.58
CA ALA A 19 -2.80 5.89 14.75
C ALA A 19 -1.95 6.67 13.74
N LEU A 20 -0.68 6.29 13.56
CA LEU A 20 0.20 6.90 12.56
C LEU A 20 -0.28 6.65 11.13
N SER A 21 -0.78 5.45 10.84
CA SER A 21 -1.41 5.11 9.57
C SER A 21 -2.62 5.99 9.27
N ILE A 22 -3.50 6.23 10.25
CA ILE A 22 -4.66 7.13 10.10
C ILE A 22 -4.19 8.54 9.79
N ILE A 23 -3.21 9.06 10.53
CA ILE A 23 -2.61 10.38 10.26
C ILE A 23 -2.05 10.43 8.83
N GLY A 24 -1.29 9.40 8.42
CA GLY A 24 -0.71 9.31 7.08
C GLY A 24 -1.74 9.23 5.94
N ASP A 25 -2.89 8.59 6.16
CA ASP A 25 -3.98 8.56 5.17
C ASP A 25 -4.76 9.89 5.15
N PHE A 26 -4.97 10.51 6.30
CA PHE A 26 -5.57 11.83 6.42
C PHE A 26 -4.74 12.89 5.67
N PHE A 27 -3.41 12.86 5.84
CA PHE A 27 -2.49 13.75 5.13
C PHE A 27 -2.61 13.62 3.60
N GLY A 28 -3.01 12.46 3.09
CA GLY A 28 -3.27 12.27 1.67
C GLY A 28 -4.30 13.23 1.08
N LYS A 29 -5.21 13.78 1.89
CA LYS A 29 -6.17 14.82 1.46
C LYS A 29 -5.47 16.07 0.90
N PHE A 30 -4.27 16.38 1.38
CA PHE A 30 -3.48 17.53 0.94
C PHE A 30 -2.58 17.23 -0.26
N LEU A 31 -2.55 15.98 -0.73
CA LEU A 31 -1.71 15.52 -1.83
C LEU A 31 -2.58 14.87 -2.93
N PRO A 32 -3.55 15.59 -3.53
CA PRO A 32 -4.31 15.06 -4.66
C PRO A 32 -3.40 14.90 -5.88
N PHE A 33 -3.52 13.77 -6.57
CA PHE A 33 -2.91 13.57 -7.89
C PHE A 33 -3.87 14.03 -9.00
N ASN A 34 -5.14 13.66 -8.89
CA ASN A 34 -6.23 14.13 -9.74
C ASN A 34 -7.56 14.12 -8.96
N SER A 35 -8.70 14.23 -9.63
CA SER A 35 -10.02 14.29 -9.00
C SER A 35 -10.44 13.05 -8.20
N PHE A 36 -9.79 11.90 -8.39
CA PHE A 36 -10.16 10.62 -7.76
C PHE A 36 -8.98 9.83 -7.18
N LEU A 37 -7.75 10.30 -7.37
CA LEU A 37 -6.52 9.71 -6.85
C LEU A 37 -5.81 10.70 -5.92
N LYS A 38 -5.38 10.21 -4.77
CA LYS A 38 -4.58 10.95 -3.78
C LYS A 38 -3.38 10.12 -3.35
N PHE A 39 -2.24 10.76 -3.11
CA PHE A 39 -1.10 10.08 -2.50
C PHE A 39 -1.45 9.64 -1.08
N ASN A 40 -0.91 8.51 -0.64
CA ASN A 40 -1.19 7.96 0.69
C ASN A 40 0.11 7.53 1.37
N LEU A 41 0.40 8.14 2.52
CA LEU A 41 1.60 7.87 3.33
C LEU A 41 1.37 6.82 4.42
N SER A 42 0.14 6.33 4.57
CA SER A 42 -0.17 5.30 5.58
C SER A 42 0.56 3.98 5.33
N LEU A 43 0.95 3.72 4.07
CA LEU A 43 1.71 2.54 3.65
C LEU A 43 3.03 2.37 4.42
N ILE A 44 3.68 3.47 4.79
CA ILE A 44 4.94 3.46 5.56
C ILE A 44 4.72 2.73 6.90
N PHE A 45 3.65 3.10 7.60
CA PHE A 45 3.33 2.60 8.93
C PHE A 45 2.67 1.23 8.87
N THR A 46 1.85 0.96 7.85
CA THR A 46 1.27 -0.37 7.68
C THR A 46 2.34 -1.40 7.34
N LEU A 47 3.27 -1.13 6.42
CA LEU A 47 4.40 -2.02 6.15
C LEU A 47 5.25 -2.24 7.40
N SER A 48 5.48 -1.20 8.18
CA SER A 48 6.18 -1.31 9.47
C SER A 48 5.48 -2.28 10.42
N ALA A 49 4.13 -2.29 10.47
CA ALA A 49 3.37 -3.22 11.29
C ALA A 49 3.57 -4.68 10.83
N PHE A 50 3.51 -4.93 9.52
CA PHE A 50 3.80 -6.25 8.95
C PHE A 50 5.22 -6.71 9.27
N ARG A 51 6.21 -5.82 9.16
CA ARG A 51 7.63 -6.17 9.29
C ARG A 51 8.07 -6.33 10.73
N PHE A 52 7.63 -5.47 11.65
CA PHE A 52 8.10 -5.46 13.03
C PHE A 52 7.23 -6.28 13.99
N ILE A 53 5.92 -6.33 13.77
CA ILE A 53 4.98 -6.98 14.70
C ILE A 53 4.54 -8.35 14.17
N GLY A 54 4.27 -8.42 12.86
CA GLY A 54 3.93 -9.63 12.12
C GLY A 54 2.72 -9.46 11.19
N ILE A 55 2.54 -10.43 10.29
CA ILE A 55 1.50 -10.39 9.23
C ILE A 55 0.10 -10.19 9.81
N SER A 56 -0.30 -10.98 10.81
CA SER A 56 -1.64 -10.88 11.40
C SER A 56 -1.94 -9.50 11.98
N TRP A 57 -0.95 -8.89 12.66
CA TRP A 57 -1.08 -7.56 13.25
C TRP A 57 -1.08 -6.47 12.18
N GLY A 58 -0.26 -6.62 11.14
CA GLY A 58 -0.31 -5.74 9.96
C GLY A 58 -1.66 -5.78 9.26
N MET A 59 -2.26 -6.96 9.11
CA MET A 59 -3.61 -7.11 8.55
C MET A 59 -4.66 -6.39 9.39
N ILE A 60 -4.59 -6.49 10.73
CA ILE A 60 -5.48 -5.71 11.61
C ILE A 60 -5.36 -4.21 11.32
N VAL A 61 -4.14 -3.68 11.13
CA VAL A 61 -3.96 -2.26 10.80
C VAL A 61 -4.62 -1.89 9.47
N VAL A 62 -4.35 -2.63 8.38
CA VAL A 62 -4.88 -2.27 7.05
C VAL A 62 -6.40 -2.45 6.98
N PHE A 63 -6.96 -3.49 7.61
CA PHE A 63 -8.41 -3.65 7.70
C PHE A 63 -9.06 -2.55 8.56
N SER A 64 -8.41 -2.15 9.66
CA SER A 64 -8.90 -1.04 10.47
C SER A 64 -8.90 0.27 9.68
N LEU A 65 -7.91 0.51 8.81
CA LEU A 65 -7.93 1.65 7.90
C LEU A 65 -9.09 1.60 6.90
N MET A 66 -9.46 0.42 6.40
CA MET A 66 -10.62 0.29 5.51
C MET A 66 -11.93 0.67 6.25
N ILE A 67 -12.07 0.23 7.50
CA ILE A 67 -13.29 0.44 8.30
C ILE A 67 -13.39 1.88 8.82
N LEU A 68 -12.28 2.41 9.32
CA LEU A 68 -12.22 3.74 9.95
C LEU A 68 -11.94 4.85 8.95
N GLY A 69 -11.30 4.55 7.84
CA GLY A 69 -10.96 5.49 6.77
C GLY A 69 -12.09 6.42 6.36
N PRO A 70 -13.29 5.88 6.07
CA PRO A 70 -14.45 6.68 5.72
C PRO A 70 -14.80 7.77 6.74
N THR A 71 -14.56 7.57 8.05
CA THR A 71 -14.93 8.55 9.11
C THR A 71 -14.28 9.92 8.97
N TYR A 72 -13.08 9.98 8.37
CA TYR A 72 -12.31 11.20 8.19
C TYR A 72 -12.08 11.55 6.71
N SER A 73 -12.73 10.80 5.81
CA SER A 73 -12.73 11.09 4.38
C SER A 73 -13.81 12.12 4.04
N SER A 74 -13.62 12.90 2.97
CA SER A 74 -14.65 13.83 2.48
C SER A 74 -15.89 13.12 1.95
N ALA A 75 -15.76 11.89 1.48
CA ALA A 75 -16.86 11.09 0.94
C ALA A 75 -17.66 10.36 2.02
N GLY A 76 -17.17 10.27 3.25
CA GLY A 76 -17.81 9.52 4.33
C GLY A 76 -18.01 8.04 4.00
N TYR A 77 -19.00 7.42 4.65
CA TYR A 77 -19.44 6.03 4.40
C TYR A 77 -20.35 5.86 3.18
N THR A 78 -20.19 6.70 2.15
CA THR A 78 -20.88 6.49 0.86
C THR A 78 -20.26 5.32 0.10
N ASP A 79 -20.98 4.75 -0.87
CA ASP A 79 -20.48 3.64 -1.71
C ASP A 79 -19.12 3.97 -2.36
N ILE A 80 -18.93 5.23 -2.77
CA ILE A 80 -17.68 5.73 -3.36
C ILE A 80 -16.57 5.79 -2.31
N GLY A 81 -16.88 6.31 -1.11
CA GLY A 81 -15.93 6.35 0.01
C GLY A 81 -15.47 4.95 0.40
N ILE A 82 -16.40 4.01 0.53
CA ILE A 82 -16.12 2.60 0.83
C ILE A 82 -15.29 1.97 -0.28
N LEU A 83 -15.64 2.18 -1.56
CA LEU A 83 -14.85 1.69 -2.70
C LEU A 83 -13.41 2.22 -2.65
N GLY A 84 -13.22 3.52 -2.40
CA GLY A 84 -11.90 4.14 -2.30
C GLY A 84 -11.04 3.51 -1.20
N HIS A 85 -11.60 3.27 -0.02
CA HIS A 85 -10.89 2.63 1.08
C HIS A 85 -10.67 1.12 0.88
N ALA A 86 -11.56 0.42 0.16
CA ALA A 86 -11.35 -0.95 -0.26
C ALA A 86 -10.20 -1.08 -1.29
N LEU A 87 -10.12 -0.16 -2.25
CA LEU A 87 -9.01 -0.08 -3.20
C LEU A 87 -7.70 0.28 -2.51
N LEU A 88 -7.74 1.12 -1.47
CA LEU A 88 -6.58 1.42 -0.65
C LEU A 88 -6.07 0.18 0.10
N LEU A 89 -6.97 -0.59 0.73
CA LEU A 89 -6.64 -1.89 1.34
C LEU A 89 -5.95 -2.80 0.32
N LEU A 90 -6.56 -2.97 -0.85
CA LEU A 90 -6.05 -3.83 -1.90
C LEU A 90 -4.67 -3.39 -2.39
N ALA A 91 -4.48 -2.09 -2.64
CA ALA A 91 -3.20 -1.51 -3.06
C ALA A 91 -2.10 -1.75 -2.02
N GLN A 92 -2.37 -1.44 -0.75
CA GLN A 92 -1.40 -1.62 0.34
C GLN A 92 -1.04 -3.09 0.55
N THR A 93 -2.05 -3.96 0.64
CA THR A 93 -1.82 -5.39 0.87
C THR A 93 -1.03 -6.01 -0.28
N THR A 94 -1.36 -5.70 -1.53
CA THR A 94 -0.62 -6.21 -2.69
C THR A 94 0.83 -5.75 -2.69
N PHE A 95 1.09 -4.45 -2.46
CA PHE A 95 2.45 -3.93 -2.35
C PHE A 95 3.25 -4.62 -1.23
N ILE A 96 2.67 -4.72 -0.03
CA ILE A 96 3.33 -5.33 1.13
C ILE A 96 3.61 -6.80 0.89
N LEU A 97 2.68 -7.57 0.31
CA LEU A 97 2.87 -8.99 0.03
C LEU A 97 3.97 -9.22 -1.01
N PHE A 98 4.02 -8.44 -2.08
CA PHE A 98 5.15 -8.51 -3.02
C PHE A 98 6.47 -8.15 -2.34
N TYR A 99 6.51 -7.09 -1.54
CA TYR A 99 7.71 -6.72 -0.79
C TYR A 99 8.17 -7.87 0.12
N LEU A 100 7.28 -8.44 0.93
CA LEU A 100 7.62 -9.53 1.86
C LEU A 100 8.10 -10.79 1.13
N LEU A 101 7.46 -11.14 0.01
CA LEU A 101 7.85 -12.28 -0.83
C LEU A 101 9.26 -12.09 -1.38
N PHE A 102 9.52 -10.99 -2.08
CA PHE A 102 10.83 -10.76 -2.71
C PHE A 102 11.94 -10.51 -1.69
N TYR A 103 11.63 -9.82 -0.59
CA TYR A 103 12.56 -9.71 0.53
C TYR A 103 12.96 -11.10 1.07
N LYS A 104 12.00 -12.01 1.27
CA LYS A 104 12.27 -13.39 1.71
C LYS A 104 13.12 -14.15 0.68
N LEU A 105 12.76 -14.09 -0.61
CA LEU A 105 13.52 -14.77 -1.67
C LEU A 105 14.98 -14.31 -1.74
N ILE A 106 15.20 -12.99 -1.67
CA ILE A 106 16.53 -12.39 -1.73
C ILE A 106 17.35 -12.77 -0.49
N THR A 107 16.77 -12.65 0.71
CA THR A 107 17.49 -12.94 1.96
C THR A 107 17.83 -14.42 2.14
N VAL A 108 16.96 -15.34 1.69
CA VAL A 108 17.25 -16.79 1.66
C VAL A 108 18.43 -17.09 0.74
N HIS A 109 18.49 -16.48 -0.45
CA HIS A 109 19.57 -16.68 -1.40
C HIS A 109 20.93 -16.26 -0.84
N PHE A 110 20.97 -15.17 -0.06
CA PHE A 110 22.22 -14.68 0.56
C PHE A 110 22.72 -15.49 1.78
N ARG A 111 22.06 -16.59 2.18
CA ARG A 111 22.47 -17.53 3.27
C ARG A 111 23.22 -16.87 4.43
N LEU A 112 22.55 -15.93 5.10
CA LEU A 112 23.19 -15.01 6.06
C LEU A 112 23.45 -15.69 7.40
N LYS A 113 24.65 -16.26 7.57
CA LYS A 113 25.06 -16.95 8.81
C LYS A 113 25.69 -16.03 9.87
N HIS A 114 26.10 -14.79 9.53
CA HIS A 114 26.77 -13.86 10.44
C HIS A 114 26.05 -12.50 10.57
N TYR A 115 26.09 -11.90 11.77
CA TYR A 115 25.43 -10.64 12.12
C TYR A 115 25.86 -9.43 11.26
N SER A 116 27.18 -9.30 10.98
CA SER A 116 27.73 -8.29 10.06
C SER A 116 27.15 -8.44 8.65
N THR A 117 26.99 -9.68 8.19
CA THR A 117 26.38 -10.01 6.90
C THR A 117 24.88 -9.72 6.88
N ARG A 118 24.19 -9.89 8.01
CA ARG A 118 22.76 -9.60 8.15
C ARG A 118 22.44 -8.14 7.91
N VAL A 119 23.14 -7.20 8.56
CA VAL A 119 22.89 -5.76 8.34
C VAL A 119 23.18 -5.38 6.89
N LYS A 120 24.27 -5.87 6.30
CA LYS A 120 24.59 -5.61 4.88
C LYS A 120 23.51 -6.15 3.95
N ALA A 121 22.97 -7.33 4.23
CA ALA A 121 21.92 -7.90 3.41
C ALA A 121 20.58 -7.19 3.58
N GLU A 122 20.23 -6.69 4.76
CA GLU A 122 19.08 -5.79 4.94
C GLU A 122 19.23 -4.52 4.08
N LEU A 123 20.44 -3.95 4.02
CA LEU A 123 20.71 -2.75 3.24
C LEU A 123 20.57 -2.95 1.73
N ILE A 124 20.78 -4.18 1.24
CA ILE A 124 20.70 -4.53 -0.19
C ILE A 124 19.31 -5.08 -0.54
N ALA A 125 18.80 -6.01 0.26
CA ALA A 125 17.53 -6.71 0.00
C ALA A 125 16.33 -5.77 0.08
N ASN A 126 16.31 -4.82 1.04
CA ASN A 126 15.17 -3.93 1.21
C ASN A 126 14.94 -3.02 -0.03
N PRO A 127 15.94 -2.28 -0.54
CA PRO A 127 15.75 -1.48 -1.76
C PRO A 127 15.32 -2.33 -2.97
N ILE A 128 15.95 -3.48 -3.21
CA ILE A 128 15.62 -4.34 -4.36
C ILE A 128 14.19 -4.87 -4.24
N ALA A 129 13.80 -5.37 -3.06
CA ALA A 129 12.45 -5.87 -2.83
C ALA A 129 11.39 -4.77 -3.00
N LEU A 130 11.68 -3.54 -2.55
CA LEU A 130 10.78 -2.39 -2.72
C LEU A 130 10.64 -1.95 -4.19
N ILE A 131 11.73 -1.99 -4.97
CA ILE A 131 11.68 -1.71 -6.42
C ILE A 131 10.79 -2.74 -7.12
N ILE A 132 11.01 -4.02 -6.86
CA ILE A 132 10.22 -5.10 -7.47
C ILE A 132 8.75 -5.00 -7.02
N ALA A 133 8.49 -4.76 -5.74
CA ALA A 133 7.14 -4.58 -5.21
C ALA A 133 6.43 -3.38 -5.85
N THR A 134 7.15 -2.27 -6.07
CA THR A 134 6.62 -1.08 -6.75
C THR A 134 6.16 -1.43 -8.16
N ILE A 135 6.99 -2.13 -8.95
CA ILE A 135 6.67 -2.49 -10.33
C ILE A 135 5.47 -3.43 -10.37
N LEU A 136 5.50 -4.53 -9.60
CA LEU A 136 4.45 -5.55 -9.64
C LEU A 136 3.13 -5.05 -9.06
N ALA A 137 3.15 -4.29 -7.96
CA ALA A 137 1.94 -3.70 -7.40
C ALA A 137 1.34 -2.64 -8.33
N THR A 138 2.18 -1.88 -9.05
CA THR A 138 1.70 -0.96 -10.09
C THR A 138 0.99 -1.70 -11.19
N VAL A 139 1.60 -2.74 -11.77
CA VAL A 139 0.97 -3.53 -12.84
C VAL A 139 -0.36 -4.13 -12.37
N PHE A 140 -0.38 -4.70 -11.17
CA PHE A 140 -1.61 -5.21 -10.57
C PHE A 140 -2.68 -4.12 -10.43
N MET A 141 -2.32 -2.96 -9.88
CA MET A 141 -3.27 -1.87 -9.70
C MET A 141 -3.71 -1.23 -11.02
N ILE A 142 -2.91 -1.25 -12.08
CA ILE A 142 -3.37 -0.85 -13.42
C ILE A 142 -4.50 -1.78 -13.86
N VAL A 143 -4.31 -3.10 -13.77
CA VAL A 143 -5.34 -4.08 -14.15
C VAL A 143 -6.62 -3.88 -13.34
N VAL A 144 -6.50 -3.80 -12.00
CA VAL A 144 -7.65 -3.55 -11.13
C VAL A 144 -8.37 -2.27 -11.51
N ASN A 145 -7.62 -1.18 -11.73
CA ASN A 145 -8.24 0.11 -12.02
C ASN A 145 -8.91 0.14 -13.40
N VAL A 146 -8.26 -0.38 -14.43
CA VAL A 146 -8.79 -0.42 -15.80
C VAL A 146 -10.05 -1.28 -15.89
N PHE A 147 -10.03 -2.48 -15.31
CA PHE A 147 -11.12 -3.42 -15.53
C PHE A 147 -12.24 -3.35 -14.47
N PHE A 148 -11.96 -2.86 -13.27
CA PHE A 148 -12.90 -2.91 -12.15
C PHE A 148 -13.14 -1.56 -11.48
N ALA A 149 -12.10 -0.90 -10.99
CA ALA A 149 -12.28 0.28 -10.14
C ALA A 149 -12.88 1.46 -10.91
N THR A 150 -12.33 1.80 -12.08
CA THR A 150 -12.77 2.95 -12.87
C THR A 150 -14.21 2.80 -13.37
N PRO A 151 -14.61 1.65 -13.98
CA PRO A 151 -16.00 1.43 -14.36
C PRO A 151 -16.95 1.49 -13.16
N THR A 152 -16.58 0.88 -12.04
CA THR A 152 -17.40 0.91 -10.81
C THR A 152 -17.54 2.33 -10.28
N TYR A 153 -16.45 3.09 -10.22
CA TYR A 153 -16.44 4.49 -9.78
C TYR A 153 -17.41 5.34 -10.61
N PHE A 154 -17.29 5.32 -11.94
CA PHE A 154 -18.17 6.11 -12.81
C PHE A 154 -19.63 5.62 -12.80
N TYR A 155 -19.87 4.34 -12.56
CA TYR A 155 -21.21 3.82 -12.35
C TYR A 155 -21.83 4.33 -11.05
N LEU A 156 -21.08 4.33 -9.94
CA LEU A 156 -21.54 4.88 -8.65
C LEU A 156 -21.83 6.38 -8.74
N PHE A 157 -21.05 7.12 -9.54
CA PHE A 157 -21.31 8.53 -9.88
C PHE A 157 -22.44 8.75 -10.90
N LYS A 158 -23.12 7.69 -11.35
CA LYS A 158 -24.20 7.75 -12.35
C LYS A 158 -23.76 8.34 -13.71
N ALA A 159 -22.45 8.33 -13.99
CA ALA A 159 -21.89 8.81 -15.25
C ALA A 159 -22.00 7.78 -16.40
N ILE A 160 -22.12 6.49 -16.05
CA ILE A 160 -22.37 5.38 -16.97
C ILE A 160 -23.49 4.48 -16.45
N LYS A 161 -24.15 3.72 -17.34
CA LYS A 161 -25.33 2.91 -17.02
C LYS A 161 -25.02 1.55 -16.37
N SER A 162 -23.79 1.05 -16.51
CA SER A 162 -23.36 -0.24 -15.97
C SER A 162 -21.90 -0.17 -15.51
N PRO A 163 -21.48 -0.96 -14.50
CA PRO A 163 -20.09 -1.01 -14.03
C PRO A 163 -19.20 -1.85 -14.96
N ASN A 164 -19.47 -1.85 -16.26
CA ASN A 164 -18.73 -2.63 -17.26
C ASN A 164 -17.71 -1.75 -17.98
N PHE A 165 -16.45 -2.19 -18.02
CA PHE A 165 -15.37 -1.47 -18.71
C PHE A 165 -15.65 -1.25 -20.21
N VAL A 166 -16.39 -2.14 -20.86
CA VAL A 166 -16.80 -1.99 -22.27
C VAL A 166 -17.72 -0.77 -22.43
N THR A 167 -18.66 -0.58 -21.51
CA THR A 167 -19.58 0.56 -21.52
C THR A 167 -18.85 1.88 -21.29
N LEU A 168 -17.86 1.87 -20.39
CA LEU A 168 -16.99 3.03 -20.16
C LEU A 168 -16.12 3.33 -21.38
N ALA A 169 -15.47 2.31 -21.96
CA ALA A 169 -14.62 2.45 -23.14
C ALA A 169 -15.38 3.01 -24.35
N ALA A 170 -16.64 2.61 -24.56
CA ALA A 170 -17.48 3.12 -25.64
C ALA A 170 -17.83 4.61 -25.51
N GLN A 171 -17.83 5.17 -24.30
CA GLN A 171 -18.13 6.59 -24.03
C GLN A 171 -16.88 7.40 -23.67
N TYR A 172 -15.72 6.77 -23.66
CA TYR A 172 -14.48 7.34 -23.13
C TYR A 172 -14.04 8.59 -23.89
N ASP A 173 -13.95 8.52 -25.21
CA ASP A 173 -13.38 9.61 -26.01
C ASP A 173 -14.23 10.89 -25.93
N SER A 174 -15.56 10.74 -25.87
CA SER A 174 -16.47 11.88 -25.85
C SER A 174 -16.68 12.48 -24.45
N LYS A 175 -16.54 11.70 -23.38
CA LYS A 175 -16.89 12.15 -22.01
C LYS A 175 -15.75 12.17 -21.00
N PHE A 176 -14.78 11.26 -21.12
CA PHE A 176 -13.87 10.96 -20.00
C PHE A 176 -12.40 11.19 -20.33
N LYS A 177 -11.99 11.29 -21.61
CA LYS A 177 -10.57 11.43 -22.00
C LYS A 177 -9.81 12.54 -21.28
N GLY A 178 -10.48 13.65 -20.94
CA GLY A 178 -9.87 14.76 -20.21
C GLY A 178 -9.32 14.36 -18.83
N LEU A 179 -9.93 13.36 -18.17
CA LEU A 179 -9.46 12.82 -16.89
C LEU A 179 -8.24 11.90 -17.05
N PHE A 180 -7.90 11.52 -18.29
CA PHE A 180 -6.87 10.55 -18.65
C PHE A 180 -5.84 11.14 -19.62
N PHE A 181 -5.42 12.38 -19.35
CA PHE A 181 -4.44 13.15 -20.12
C PHE A 181 -4.79 13.35 -21.61
N GLY A 182 -6.07 13.24 -21.99
CA GLY A 182 -6.53 13.44 -23.36
C GLY A 182 -6.12 12.33 -24.34
N ILE A 183 -5.60 11.20 -23.86
CA ILE A 183 -5.18 10.08 -24.71
C ILE A 183 -6.42 9.43 -25.35
N PRO A 184 -6.56 9.30 -26.68
CA PRO A 184 -7.79 8.87 -27.36
C PRO A 184 -8.05 7.35 -27.31
N ASN A 185 -7.44 6.65 -26.35
CA ASN A 185 -7.63 5.22 -26.11
C ASN A 185 -7.82 4.98 -24.62
N TYR A 186 -8.95 4.38 -24.24
CA TYR A 186 -9.32 4.15 -22.84
C TYR A 186 -8.26 3.37 -22.06
N TYR A 187 -7.81 2.24 -22.64
CA TYR A 187 -6.87 1.34 -21.99
C TYR A 187 -5.51 2.00 -21.80
N LEU A 188 -5.02 2.69 -22.84
CA LEU A 188 -3.74 3.40 -22.77
C LEU A 188 -3.81 4.58 -21.80
N GLY A 189 -4.83 5.44 -21.93
CA GLY A 189 -5.00 6.62 -21.07
C GLY A 189 -5.13 6.24 -19.60
N SER A 190 -5.96 5.25 -19.29
CA SER A 190 -6.09 4.70 -17.94
C SER A 190 -4.78 4.10 -17.45
N SER A 191 -4.09 3.29 -18.26
CA SER A 191 -2.82 2.68 -17.88
C SER A 191 -1.73 3.71 -17.58
N VAL A 192 -1.66 4.81 -18.34
CA VAL A 192 -0.71 5.89 -18.10
C VAL A 192 -1.04 6.61 -16.78
N VAL A 193 -2.28 7.02 -16.56
CA VAL A 193 -2.69 7.70 -15.31
C VAL A 193 -2.41 6.82 -14.10
N TYR A 194 -2.92 5.59 -14.09
CA TYR A 194 -2.75 4.70 -12.94
C TYR A 194 -1.32 4.21 -12.79
N GLY A 195 -0.58 4.03 -13.89
CA GLY A 195 0.83 3.67 -13.85
C GLY A 195 1.68 4.76 -13.22
N LEU A 196 1.54 6.00 -13.69
CA LEU A 196 2.26 7.14 -13.11
C LEU A 196 1.89 7.35 -11.65
N PHE A 197 0.60 7.34 -11.31
CA PHE A 197 0.14 7.50 -9.94
C PHE A 197 0.71 6.42 -9.00
N ASN A 198 0.57 5.14 -9.35
CA ASN A 198 1.01 4.05 -8.47
C ASN A 198 2.54 4.01 -8.34
N ILE A 199 3.29 4.20 -9.43
CA ILE A 199 4.76 4.27 -9.38
C ILE A 199 5.20 5.41 -8.48
N SER A 200 4.68 6.63 -8.69
CA SER A 200 5.03 7.79 -7.88
C SER A 200 4.67 7.57 -6.41
N ASN A 201 3.46 7.06 -6.13
CA ASN A 201 3.01 6.83 -4.76
C ASN A 201 3.88 5.80 -4.04
N TYR A 202 4.15 4.66 -4.66
CA TYR A 202 4.99 3.61 -4.07
C TYR A 202 6.46 4.02 -3.99
N ALA A 203 6.99 4.79 -4.94
CA ALA A 203 8.37 5.28 -4.90
C ALA A 203 8.58 6.25 -3.71
N ILE A 204 7.69 7.22 -3.53
CA ILE A 204 7.74 8.16 -2.39
C ILE A 204 7.69 7.40 -1.06
N ASN A 205 6.76 6.46 -0.92
CA ASN A 205 6.66 5.63 0.27
C ASN A 205 7.92 4.77 0.47
N SER A 206 8.45 4.16 -0.60
CA SER A 206 9.63 3.29 -0.54
C SER A 206 10.87 4.02 -0.02
N VAL A 207 11.08 5.29 -0.42
CA VAL A 207 12.19 6.10 0.10
C VAL A 207 12.11 6.23 1.63
N LEU A 208 10.92 6.58 2.15
CA LEU A 208 10.71 6.74 3.59
C LEU A 208 10.79 5.39 4.34
N ILE A 209 10.27 4.32 3.75
CA ILE A 209 10.36 2.96 4.29
C ILE A 209 11.82 2.52 4.41
N VAL A 210 12.65 2.76 3.38
CA VAL A 210 14.09 2.44 3.44
C VAL A 210 14.76 3.14 4.61
N LEU A 211 14.44 4.42 4.87
CA LEU A 211 15.00 5.15 6.00
C LEU A 211 14.61 4.51 7.34
N ILE A 212 13.34 4.17 7.54
CA ILE A 212 12.84 3.53 8.75
C ILE A 212 13.50 2.16 8.95
N LEU A 213 13.58 1.33 7.91
CA LEU A 213 14.18 0.00 7.98
C LEU A 213 15.69 0.07 8.27
N ARG A 214 16.39 1.06 7.71
CA ARG A 214 17.81 1.31 8.00
C ARG A 214 18.04 1.69 9.46
N ILE A 215 17.22 2.59 10.00
CA ILE A 215 17.29 2.98 11.41
C ILE A 215 16.98 1.77 12.30
N GLY A 216 15.92 1.01 11.98
CA GLY A 216 15.53 -0.19 12.72
C GLY A 216 16.60 -1.29 12.72
N ALA A 217 17.34 -1.44 11.61
CA ALA A 217 18.44 -2.40 11.50
C ALA A 217 19.62 -2.00 12.39
N LYS A 218 19.95 -0.72 12.45
CA LYS A 218 21.03 -0.20 13.31
C LYS A 218 20.66 -0.21 14.79
N ALA A 219 19.40 0.08 15.12
CA ALA A 219 18.90 0.15 16.49
C ALA A 219 18.47 -1.20 17.09
N ASN A 220 18.64 -2.32 16.37
CA ASN A 220 18.21 -3.66 16.81
C ASN A 220 16.71 -3.75 17.19
N LEU A 221 15.85 -2.91 16.60
CA LEU A 221 14.40 -2.96 16.85
C LEU A 221 13.80 -4.32 16.44
N PHE A 222 14.44 -5.01 15.49
CA PHE A 222 14.06 -6.34 15.01
C PHE A 222 14.20 -7.45 16.06
N THR A 223 15.12 -7.34 17.02
CA THR A 223 15.33 -8.34 18.09
C THR A 223 14.51 -8.04 19.35
N LEU A 224 14.11 -6.77 19.55
CA LEU A 224 13.33 -6.34 20.70
C LEU A 224 11.82 -6.67 20.57
N ALA A 225 11.27 -6.65 19.36
CA ALA A 225 9.86 -6.99 19.09
C ALA A 225 9.62 -8.50 18.94
N GLN A 226 10.65 -9.26 18.56
CA GLN A 226 10.60 -10.71 18.39
C GLN A 226 11.43 -11.36 19.49
N GLY A 227 10.80 -11.66 20.63
CA GLY A 227 11.41 -12.50 21.65
C GLY A 227 11.85 -13.84 21.06
N ALA A 228 13.14 -13.95 20.72
CA ALA A 228 13.94 -15.15 20.52
C ALA A 228 13.40 -16.29 19.62
N LYS A 229 12.44 -16.08 18.72
CA LYS A 229 12.18 -17.01 17.60
C LYS A 229 11.88 -16.25 16.32
N ILE A 230 12.90 -16.14 15.48
CA ILE A 230 12.74 -15.80 14.07
C ILE A 230 12.05 -16.99 13.41
N ILE A 231 10.78 -16.82 13.03
CA ILE A 231 10.07 -17.77 12.19
C ILE A 231 10.57 -17.54 10.75
N TYR A 232 11.09 -18.60 10.14
CA TYR A 232 11.59 -18.66 8.76
C TYR A 232 10.44 -18.57 7.74
#